data_AF-A0A371XB09-F1
#
_entry.id   AF-A0A371XB09-F1
#
_cell.length_a   1.000
_cell.length_b   1.000
_cell.length_c   1.000
_cell.angle_alpha   90.00
_cell.angle_beta   90.00
_cell.angle_gamma   90.00
#
_symmetry.space_group_name_H-M   'P 1'
#
loop_
_entity.id
_entity.type
_entity.pdbx_description
1 polymer ?
#
loop_
_entity_poly.entity_id
_entity_poly.type
_entity_poly.pdbx_seq_one_letter_code
_entity_poly.pdbx_strand_id
1 'polypeptide(L)'
;MIDRRPTLRPPSHVQFARDLQLRLRGYGGPATPGALLWGAQAIKLPRGGRRSSLKSTIAAGGRRRSRHPLPCGSAPARSGSLDGLPRRRAVQKRVESETKAGDPARLLELRAKIDAIDESVHRLLMQRASVIDELIEVKGTVRDGAAFRPGREASMMRELVARHKGHLPIATVEHFWREIISTFTHLQAPYEVFACPFEGGEAAAIETARFYFGFSVPLRPLSSAQEVVAAIEEGGDRLGVLPLGGLYPWWQGLRNASIVCALPFIEAPDHPVREPAVVIAPPLADPAAAPISCWRVDGLTQMATGSDRIRVLAQAPYGTDRFSALVATTEDRSAVEGDLGTDLDIARVGGFAEPLEWPYRDTRQG
;
A
#
# COMPACT_ATOMS: atom_id res chain seq x y z
N MET A 1 -9.80 43.92 -44.22
CA MET A 1 -9.46 42.48 -44.23
C MET A 1 -9.18 42.08 -42.80
N ILE A 2 -10.11 41.36 -42.16
CA ILE A 2 -9.96 40.83 -40.79
C ILE A 2 -9.79 39.32 -40.93
N ASP A 3 -8.62 38.83 -40.54
CA ASP A 3 -8.24 37.43 -40.57
C ASP A 3 -8.82 36.71 -39.35
N ARG A 4 -9.69 35.71 -39.58
CA ARG A 4 -10.31 34.87 -38.54
C ARG A 4 -9.56 33.54 -38.49
N ARG A 5 -8.69 33.36 -37.50
CA ARG A 5 -8.15 32.03 -37.14
C ARG A 5 -9.23 31.19 -36.45
N PRO A 6 -9.35 29.88 -36.74
CA PRO A 6 -10.34 29.02 -36.11
C PRO A 6 -9.90 28.66 -34.68
N THR A 7 -10.80 28.86 -33.71
CA THR A 7 -10.65 28.36 -32.34
C THR A 7 -10.88 26.85 -32.32
N LEU A 8 -9.83 26.08 -32.02
CA LEU A 8 -9.96 24.65 -31.71
C LEU A 8 -10.66 24.50 -30.36
N ARG A 9 -11.81 23.81 -30.34
CA ARG A 9 -12.47 23.38 -29.11
C ARG A 9 -11.64 22.27 -28.45
N PRO A 10 -11.49 22.26 -27.13
CA PRO A 10 -10.91 21.11 -26.43
C PRO A 10 -11.81 19.87 -26.63
N PRO A 11 -11.22 18.66 -26.73
CA PRO A 11 -12.00 17.44 -26.91
C PRO A 11 -12.88 17.16 -25.70
N SER A 12 -14.05 16.59 -25.95
CA SER A 12 -14.97 16.16 -24.88
C SER A 12 -14.34 15.04 -24.03
N HIS A 13 -14.70 14.95 -22.74
CA HIS A 13 -14.26 13.86 -21.83
C HIS A 13 -14.43 12.44 -22.43
N VAL A 14 -15.40 12.27 -23.35
CA VAL A 14 -15.67 11.00 -24.03
C VAL A 14 -14.61 10.67 -25.09
N GLN A 15 -14.06 11.67 -25.78
CA GLN A 15 -12.97 11.48 -26.75
C GLN A 15 -11.65 11.15 -26.06
N PHE A 16 -11.39 11.76 -24.90
CA PHE A 16 -10.19 11.47 -24.12
C PHE A 16 -10.17 10.02 -23.58
N ALA A 17 -11.28 9.54 -23.02
CA ALA A 17 -11.39 8.15 -22.56
C ALA A 17 -11.20 7.13 -23.70
N ARG A 18 -11.65 7.47 -24.91
CA ARG A 18 -11.50 6.64 -26.10
C ARG A 18 -10.06 6.62 -26.63
N ASP A 19 -9.37 7.75 -26.61
CA ASP A 19 -7.96 7.83 -27.01
C ASP A 19 -7.03 7.15 -26.00
N LEU A 20 -7.35 7.22 -24.71
CA LEU A 20 -6.65 6.47 -23.66
C LEU A 20 -6.83 4.95 -23.84
N GLN A 21 -8.06 4.48 -24.13
CA GLN A 21 -8.31 3.07 -24.46
C GLN A 21 -7.60 2.61 -25.74
N LEU A 22 -7.47 3.48 -26.74
CA LEU A 22 -6.77 3.16 -27.99
C LEU A 22 -5.25 3.10 -27.78
N ARG A 23 -4.67 3.96 -26.94
CA ARG A 23 -3.25 3.91 -26.56
C ARG A 23 -2.91 2.66 -25.74
N LEU A 24 -3.79 2.25 -24.82
CA LEU A 24 -3.63 1.01 -24.06
C LEU A 24 -3.78 -0.26 -24.91
N ARG A 25 -4.47 -0.21 -26.06
CA ARG A 25 -4.56 -1.32 -27.03
C ARG A 25 -3.39 -1.39 -28.02
N GLY A 26 -2.55 -0.36 -28.10
CA GLY A 26 -1.40 -0.31 -29.02
C GLY A 26 -0.18 -1.13 -28.59
N TYR A 27 -0.14 -1.64 -27.36
CA TYR A 27 0.96 -2.45 -26.82
C TYR A 27 0.82 -3.95 -27.12
N GLY A 28 0.51 -4.29 -28.38
CA GLY A 28 0.52 -5.67 -28.89
C GLY A 28 1.60 -5.86 -29.95
N GLY A 29 2.84 -6.17 -29.54
CA GLY A 29 3.90 -6.69 -30.41
C GLY A 29 3.70 -8.18 -30.76
N PRO A 30 4.39 -8.74 -31.77
CA PRO A 30 3.86 -9.77 -32.64
C PRO A 30 3.73 -11.14 -31.98
N ALA A 31 2.59 -11.79 -32.23
CA ALA A 31 2.33 -13.16 -31.86
C ALA A 31 3.16 -14.15 -32.70
N THR A 32 3.91 -15.03 -32.05
CA THR A 32 4.41 -16.28 -32.62
C THR A 32 3.22 -17.25 -32.80
N PRO A 33 3.06 -17.93 -33.95
CA PRO A 33 1.89 -18.77 -34.20
C PRO A 33 2.08 -20.15 -33.58
N GLY A 34 1.23 -20.48 -32.60
CA GLY A 34 1.13 -21.81 -32.00
C GLY A 34 -0.22 -21.96 -31.29
N ALA A 35 -1.13 -22.66 -31.95
CA ALA A 35 -2.54 -22.83 -31.58
C ALA A 35 -2.78 -23.32 -30.14
N LEU A 36 -3.89 -22.90 -29.53
CA LEU A 36 -4.97 -23.81 -29.12
C LEU A 36 -6.25 -23.05 -28.79
N LEU A 37 -7.35 -23.60 -29.31
CA LEU A 37 -8.72 -23.11 -29.29
C LEU A 37 -9.28 -22.99 -27.87
N TRP A 38 -9.99 -21.89 -27.59
CA TRP A 38 -11.25 -22.03 -26.85
C TRP A 38 -12.30 -21.02 -27.30
N GLY A 39 -13.48 -21.57 -27.64
CA GLY A 39 -14.58 -20.87 -28.26
C GLY A 39 -15.38 -20.00 -27.28
N ALA A 40 -15.89 -18.90 -27.81
CA ALA A 40 -16.89 -18.08 -27.19
C ALA A 40 -18.23 -18.83 -27.09
N GLN A 41 -18.84 -18.83 -25.89
CA GLN A 41 -20.28 -19.06 -25.77
C GLN A 41 -20.90 -18.07 -24.79
N ALA A 42 -21.86 -17.32 -25.34
CA ALA A 42 -22.64 -16.29 -24.68
C ALA A 42 -23.56 -16.89 -23.60
N ILE A 43 -23.53 -16.29 -22.40
CA ILE A 43 -24.43 -16.65 -21.30
C ILE A 43 -25.74 -15.86 -21.47
N LYS A 44 -26.80 -16.56 -21.88
CA LYS A 44 -28.21 -16.15 -21.74
C LYS A 44 -28.71 -16.55 -20.36
N LEU A 45 -29.23 -15.58 -19.60
CA LEU A 45 -29.98 -15.80 -18.35
C LEU A 45 -31.35 -16.44 -18.63
N PRO A 46 -31.80 -17.44 -17.84
CA PRO A 46 -33.20 -17.84 -17.83
C PRO A 46 -33.93 -17.49 -16.51
N ARG A 47 -35.18 -17.08 -16.70
CA ARG A 47 -36.24 -16.87 -15.68
C ARG A 47 -36.77 -18.21 -15.15
N GLY A 48 -37.42 -18.14 -13.98
CA GLY A 48 -37.79 -19.26 -13.10
C GLY A 48 -38.71 -20.36 -13.65
N GLY A 49 -38.80 -21.46 -12.89
CA GLY A 49 -39.82 -22.51 -13.10
C GLY A 49 -39.55 -23.85 -12.43
N ARG A 50 -40.02 -24.01 -11.19
CA ARG A 50 -40.49 -25.20 -10.42
C ARG A 50 -39.95 -26.63 -10.70
N ARG A 51 -39.53 -27.24 -9.57
CA ARG A 51 -39.77 -28.62 -9.03
C ARG A 51 -39.55 -29.84 -9.94
N SER A 52 -38.65 -30.75 -9.54
CA SER A 52 -39.01 -32.02 -8.86
C SER A 52 -37.83 -33.00 -8.72
N SER A 53 -37.91 -33.81 -7.65
CA SER A 53 -37.49 -35.22 -7.53
C SER A 53 -36.00 -35.62 -7.45
N LEU A 54 -35.58 -35.92 -6.20
CA LEU A 54 -34.98 -37.17 -5.70
C LEU A 54 -33.90 -37.91 -6.53
N LYS A 55 -32.71 -38.09 -5.93
CA LYS A 55 -32.27 -39.39 -5.35
C LYS A 55 -30.91 -39.29 -4.61
N SER A 56 -30.90 -39.82 -3.37
CA SER A 56 -29.86 -40.58 -2.61
C SER A 56 -28.36 -40.19 -2.70
N THR A 57 -27.58 -40.13 -1.61
CA THR A 57 -27.08 -41.33 -0.87
C THR A 57 -26.17 -40.92 0.32
N ILE A 58 -26.50 -41.40 1.55
CA ILE A 58 -25.64 -42.00 2.64
C ILE A 58 -24.46 -41.16 3.21
N ALA A 59 -24.10 -41.07 4.51
CA ALA A 59 -24.39 -41.76 5.76
C ALA A 59 -24.06 -40.84 6.97
N ALA A 60 -24.78 -40.99 8.09
CA ALA A 60 -24.19 -40.96 9.43
C ALA A 60 -25.13 -41.68 10.40
N GLY A 61 -24.58 -42.66 11.13
CA GLY A 61 -25.29 -43.60 11.99
C GLY A 61 -25.96 -42.94 13.20
N GLY A 62 -27.15 -43.44 13.53
CA GLY A 62 -27.73 -43.31 14.87
C GLY A 62 -26.96 -44.17 15.89
N ARG A 63 -27.31 -44.25 17.16
CA ARG A 63 -28.61 -44.44 17.85
C ARG A 63 -28.17 -44.85 19.30
N ARG A 64 -28.88 -44.74 20.42
CA ARG A 64 -30.25 -44.35 20.81
C ARG A 64 -30.42 -44.68 22.31
N ARG A 65 -31.63 -44.39 22.81
CA ARG A 65 -32.39 -44.95 23.97
C ARG A 65 -32.12 -44.28 25.32
N SER A 66 -33.12 -44.01 26.17
CA SER A 66 -34.56 -44.36 26.17
C SER A 66 -35.36 -43.49 27.16
N ARG A 67 -36.69 -43.55 27.03
CA ARG A 67 -37.76 -42.72 27.63
C ARG A 67 -38.20 -43.15 29.06
N HIS A 68 -38.56 -42.14 29.89
CA HIS A 68 -39.71 -41.96 30.85
C HIS A 68 -40.09 -43.05 31.91
N PRO A 69 -40.85 -42.74 33.00
CA PRO A 69 -41.78 -41.59 33.24
C PRO A 69 -41.75 -40.91 34.66
N LEU A 70 -42.63 -39.91 34.84
CA LEU A 70 -42.90 -39.07 36.05
C LEU A 70 -43.41 -39.85 37.28
N PRO A 71 -43.45 -39.22 38.49
CA PRO A 71 -44.75 -38.73 38.97
C PRO A 71 -44.73 -37.39 39.76
N CYS A 72 -45.95 -36.91 39.98
CA CYS A 72 -46.43 -35.69 40.62
C CYS A 72 -46.20 -35.66 42.15
N GLY A 73 -46.00 -34.47 42.72
CA GLY A 73 -45.95 -34.22 44.17
C GLY A 73 -46.28 -32.76 44.50
N SER A 74 -47.18 -32.55 45.44
CA SER A 74 -47.94 -31.33 45.74
C SER A 74 -47.48 -30.57 47.00
N ALA A 75 -47.51 -29.23 46.93
CA ALA A 75 -47.76 -28.22 47.98
C ALA A 75 -46.71 -28.06 49.14
N PRO A 76 -46.67 -26.94 49.92
CA PRO A 76 -47.67 -25.87 50.04
C PRO A 76 -47.17 -24.40 50.02
N ALA A 77 -48.17 -23.52 50.04
CA ALA A 77 -48.12 -22.06 50.06
C ALA A 77 -47.56 -21.45 51.35
N ARG A 78 -46.96 -20.25 51.23
CA ARG A 78 -46.95 -19.24 52.29
C ARG A 78 -47.31 -17.87 51.73
N SER A 79 -48.15 -17.21 52.51
CA SER A 79 -48.77 -15.90 52.35
C SER A 79 -47.77 -14.74 52.52
N GLY A 80 -48.04 -13.63 51.82
CA GLY A 80 -47.31 -12.37 51.97
C GLY A 80 -48.01 -11.22 51.25
N SER A 81 -48.69 -10.41 52.07
CA SER A 81 -49.43 -9.17 51.85
C SER A 81 -49.12 -8.28 50.63
N LEU A 82 -50.21 -7.66 50.15
CA LEU A 82 -50.26 -6.45 49.33
C LEU A 82 -49.52 -5.30 50.03
N ASP A 83 -48.68 -4.57 49.30
CA ASP A 83 -48.70 -3.09 49.22
C ASP A 83 -47.53 -2.54 48.39
N GLY A 84 -47.79 -1.46 47.64
CA GLY A 84 -46.75 -0.54 47.14
C GLY A 84 -46.49 -0.55 45.63
N LEU A 85 -47.30 0.21 44.88
CA LEU A 85 -46.88 0.74 43.59
C LEU A 85 -45.68 1.70 43.78
N PRO A 86 -44.63 1.57 42.96
CA PRO A 86 -44.20 2.73 42.19
C PRO A 86 -44.02 2.35 40.72
N ARG A 87 -45.11 2.03 40.01
CA ARG A 87 -45.05 1.67 38.57
C ARG A 87 -44.81 2.86 37.62
N ARG A 88 -44.75 4.10 38.08
CA ARG A 88 -44.56 5.25 37.16
C ARG A 88 -43.10 5.57 36.85
N ARG A 89 -42.17 5.48 37.81
CA ARG A 89 -40.74 5.79 37.55
C ARG A 89 -40.02 4.69 36.76
N ALA A 90 -40.34 3.41 37.00
CA ALA A 90 -39.68 2.30 36.32
C ALA A 90 -40.13 2.16 34.85
N VAL A 91 -41.37 2.53 34.52
CA VAL A 91 -41.86 2.55 33.13
C VAL A 91 -41.29 3.77 32.39
N GLN A 92 -41.22 4.95 33.02
CA GLN A 92 -40.58 6.13 32.42
C GLN A 92 -39.10 5.88 32.11
N LYS A 93 -38.37 5.29 33.06
CA LYS A 93 -36.94 4.96 32.91
C LYS A 93 -36.70 3.85 31.88
N ARG A 94 -37.69 3.01 31.62
CA ARG A 94 -37.64 1.95 30.59
C ARG A 94 -37.96 2.50 29.20
N VAL A 95 -38.91 3.42 29.08
CA VAL A 95 -39.19 4.17 27.85
C VAL A 95 -38.03 5.09 27.47
N GLU A 96 -37.38 5.74 28.43
CA GLU A 96 -36.13 6.50 28.22
C GLU A 96 -34.95 5.60 27.82
N SER A 97 -34.89 4.37 28.32
CA SER A 97 -33.84 3.41 27.94
C SER A 97 -34.09 2.71 26.60
N GLU A 98 -35.35 2.65 26.14
CA GLU A 98 -35.74 2.07 24.84
C GLU A 98 -35.67 3.09 23.69
N THR A 99 -35.58 4.39 23.98
CA THR A 99 -35.26 5.45 23.00
C THR A 99 -33.76 5.51 22.65
N LYS A 100 -33.01 4.44 22.98
CA LYS A 100 -31.60 4.24 22.62
C LYS A 100 -31.41 3.22 21.49
N ALA A 101 -32.48 2.81 20.83
CA ALA A 101 -32.42 2.35 19.44
C ALA A 101 -32.27 3.59 18.56
N GLY A 102 -31.17 3.71 17.81
CA GLY A 102 -30.77 4.94 17.13
C GLY A 102 -31.92 5.61 16.39
N ASP A 103 -32.17 6.89 16.71
CA ASP A 103 -33.20 7.71 16.09
C ASP A 103 -33.07 7.65 14.56
N PRO A 104 -34.05 7.08 13.83
CA PRO A 104 -34.00 6.95 12.38
C PRO A 104 -33.83 8.29 11.66
N ALA A 105 -34.36 9.38 12.21
CA ALA A 105 -34.19 10.72 11.65
C ALA A 105 -32.74 11.17 11.80
N ARG A 106 -32.15 11.00 12.99
CA ARG A 106 -30.73 11.29 13.21
C ARG A 106 -29.80 10.44 12.35
N LEU A 107 -30.12 9.16 12.13
CA LEU A 107 -29.35 8.30 11.24
C LEU A 107 -29.39 8.80 9.78
N LEU A 108 -30.55 9.26 9.31
CA LEU A 108 -30.71 9.83 7.98
C LEU A 108 -29.88 11.12 7.82
N GLU A 109 -29.92 12.01 8.81
CA GLU A 109 -29.10 13.23 8.82
C GLU A 109 -27.59 12.93 8.76
N LEU A 110 -27.12 11.93 9.53
CA LEU A 110 -25.72 11.56 9.54
C LEU A 110 -25.26 10.97 8.20
N ARG A 111 -26.11 10.19 7.53
CA ARG A 111 -25.83 9.66 6.19
C ARG A 111 -25.75 10.78 5.15
N ALA A 112 -26.70 11.71 5.16
CA ALA A 112 -26.66 12.87 4.26
C ALA A 112 -25.39 13.71 4.44
N LYS A 113 -24.86 13.80 5.67
CA LYS A 113 -23.58 14.46 5.93
C LYS A 113 -22.39 13.69 5.35
N ILE A 114 -22.40 12.35 5.42
CA ILE A 114 -21.37 11.51 4.80
C ILE A 114 -21.42 11.68 3.27
N ASP A 115 -22.60 11.58 2.67
CA ASP A 115 -22.77 11.72 1.22
C ASP A 115 -22.24 13.07 0.70
N ALA A 116 -22.50 14.17 1.44
CA ALA A 116 -21.99 15.50 1.09
C ALA A 116 -20.45 15.61 1.22
N ILE A 117 -19.85 14.91 2.20
CA ILE A 117 -18.40 14.82 2.34
C ILE A 117 -17.81 14.02 1.18
N ASP A 118 -18.40 12.87 0.84
CA ASP A 118 -17.93 12.00 -0.23
C ASP A 118 -18.01 12.69 -1.60
N GLU A 119 -19.09 13.43 -1.87
CA GLU A 119 -19.22 14.27 -3.06
C GLU A 119 -18.09 15.33 -3.12
N SER A 120 -17.78 15.94 -1.98
CA SER A 120 -16.69 16.92 -1.89
C SER A 120 -15.32 16.30 -2.11
N VAL A 121 -15.05 15.12 -1.57
CA VAL A 121 -13.81 14.37 -1.80
C VAL A 121 -13.68 14.01 -3.28
N HIS A 122 -14.72 13.46 -3.90
CA HIS A 122 -14.72 13.13 -5.33
C HIS A 122 -14.45 14.37 -6.19
N ARG A 123 -15.12 15.49 -5.92
CA ARG A 123 -14.89 16.76 -6.62
C ARG A 123 -13.45 17.25 -6.47
N LEU A 124 -12.86 17.18 -5.27
CA LEU A 124 -11.46 17.56 -5.05
C LEU A 124 -10.49 16.66 -5.81
N LEU A 125 -10.76 15.36 -5.91
CA LEU A 125 -9.95 14.43 -6.71
C LEU A 125 -10.04 14.75 -8.21
N MET A 126 -11.22 15.09 -8.72
CA MET A 126 -11.38 15.52 -10.12
C MET A 126 -10.67 16.86 -10.39
N GLN A 127 -10.74 17.82 -9.46
CA GLN A 127 -9.98 19.07 -9.57
C GLN A 127 -8.47 18.80 -9.59
N ARG A 128 -7.98 17.88 -8.75
CA ARG A 128 -6.56 17.46 -8.80
C ARG A 128 -6.20 16.86 -10.15
N ALA A 129 -7.08 16.06 -10.75
CA ALA A 129 -6.85 15.50 -12.08
C ALA A 129 -6.70 16.56 -13.15
N SER A 130 -7.61 17.54 -13.20
CA SER A 130 -7.49 18.65 -14.15
C SER A 130 -6.19 19.44 -13.99
N VAL A 131 -5.72 19.67 -12.76
CA VAL A 131 -4.42 20.32 -12.51
C VAL A 131 -3.25 19.48 -13.03
N ILE A 132 -3.34 18.15 -12.96
CA ILE A 132 -2.32 17.26 -13.52
C ILE A 132 -2.34 17.29 -15.05
N ASP A 133 -3.52 17.35 -15.67
CA ASP A 133 -3.63 17.52 -17.13
C ASP A 133 -2.95 18.81 -17.58
N GLU A 134 -3.24 19.93 -16.92
CA GLU A 134 -2.56 21.22 -17.16
C GLU A 134 -1.05 21.12 -16.93
N LEU A 135 -0.61 20.41 -15.90
CA LEU A 135 0.81 20.20 -15.60
C LEU A 135 1.54 19.44 -16.73
N ILE A 136 0.88 18.43 -17.30
CA ILE A 136 1.39 17.64 -18.43
C ILE A 136 1.48 18.52 -19.67
N GLU A 137 0.45 19.32 -19.96
CA GLU A 137 0.44 20.26 -21.09
C GLU A 137 1.58 21.29 -21.01
N VAL A 138 1.82 21.86 -19.82
CA VAL A 138 2.86 22.89 -19.60
C VAL A 138 4.27 22.32 -19.66
N LYS A 139 4.52 21.14 -19.06
CA LYS A 139 5.87 20.58 -18.97
C LYS A 139 6.34 19.88 -20.25
N GLY A 140 5.42 19.55 -21.16
CA GLY A 140 5.71 18.68 -22.30
C GLY A 140 6.03 17.25 -21.83
N THR A 141 5.90 16.28 -22.73
CA THR A 141 6.13 14.85 -22.45
C THR A 141 7.61 14.48 -22.30
N VAL A 142 8.43 15.32 -21.65
CA VAL A 142 9.88 15.08 -21.58
C VAL A 142 10.42 15.47 -20.21
N ARG A 143 10.69 14.45 -19.40
CA ARG A 143 12.07 14.15 -18.99
C ARG A 143 12.22 12.65 -18.86
N ASP A 144 13.22 12.10 -19.55
CA ASP A 144 13.72 10.75 -19.29
C ASP A 144 14.13 10.65 -17.81
N GLY A 145 13.70 9.57 -17.16
CA GLY A 145 13.99 9.30 -15.75
C GLY A 145 12.75 9.46 -14.88
N ALA A 146 12.06 8.34 -14.66
CA ALA A 146 11.01 8.04 -13.68
C ALA A 146 10.36 9.27 -13.02
N ALA A 147 9.07 9.48 -13.30
CA ALA A 147 8.26 10.49 -12.60
C ALA A 147 8.26 10.35 -11.07
N PHE A 148 8.73 9.22 -10.53
CA PHE A 148 8.92 8.98 -9.12
C PHE A 148 9.95 9.95 -8.52
N ARG A 149 9.48 10.78 -7.59
CA ARG A 149 10.29 11.79 -6.89
C ARG A 149 10.27 11.53 -5.39
N PRO A 150 11.14 10.66 -4.88
CA PRO A 150 11.10 10.19 -3.49
C PRO A 150 11.19 11.33 -2.48
N GLY A 151 12.05 12.33 -2.72
CA GLY A 151 12.19 13.49 -1.84
C GLY A 151 10.91 14.34 -1.75
N ARG A 152 10.20 14.50 -2.88
CA ARG A 152 8.92 15.23 -2.90
C ARG A 152 7.84 14.46 -2.17
N GLU A 153 7.77 13.14 -2.36
CA GLU A 153 6.79 12.30 -1.66
C GLU A 153 7.04 12.27 -0.15
N ALA A 154 8.31 12.17 0.27
CA ALA A 154 8.68 12.25 1.68
C ALA A 154 8.23 13.57 2.33
N SER A 155 8.42 14.71 1.66
CA SER A 155 7.93 16.01 2.14
C SER A 155 6.40 16.04 2.24
N MET A 156 5.68 15.51 1.25
CA MET A 156 4.21 15.40 1.33
C MET A 156 3.76 14.54 2.50
N MET A 157 4.43 13.41 2.77
CA MET A 157 4.09 12.53 3.89
C MET A 157 4.41 13.21 5.24
N ARG A 158 5.50 13.97 5.35
CA ARG A 158 5.81 14.78 6.54
C ARG A 158 4.70 15.79 6.83
N GLU A 159 4.25 16.53 5.82
CA GLU A 159 3.13 17.47 5.96
C GLU A 159 1.81 16.76 6.31
N LEU A 160 1.58 15.57 5.74
CA LEU A 160 0.41 14.74 6.02
C LEU A 160 0.36 14.30 7.49
N VAL A 161 1.48 13.81 8.02
CA VAL A 161 1.61 13.41 9.42
C VAL A 161 1.44 14.62 10.35
N ALA A 162 2.11 15.73 10.06
CA ALA A 162 2.08 16.93 10.91
C ALA A 162 0.66 17.52 11.08
N ARG A 163 -0.19 17.41 10.05
CA ARG A 163 -1.58 17.89 10.11
C ARG A 163 -2.60 16.84 10.58
N HIS A 164 -2.18 15.58 10.74
CA HIS A 164 -3.08 14.48 11.07
C HIS A 164 -3.62 14.62 12.49
N LYS A 165 -4.96 14.60 12.62
CA LYS A 165 -5.69 14.70 13.89
C LYS A 165 -6.95 13.85 13.82
N GLY A 166 -7.43 13.40 14.98
CA GLY A 166 -8.65 12.60 15.10
C GLY A 166 -8.36 11.10 15.24
N HIS A 167 -9.38 10.29 14.98
CA HIS A 167 -9.41 8.85 15.31
C HIS A 167 -9.24 7.93 14.08
N LEU A 168 -9.08 8.48 12.87
CA LEU A 168 -8.78 7.67 11.69
C LEU A 168 -7.30 7.21 11.78
N PRO A 169 -6.97 5.91 11.63
CA PRO A 169 -5.59 5.45 11.74
C PRO A 169 -4.66 6.10 10.71
N ILE A 170 -3.46 6.50 11.13
CA ILE A 170 -2.51 7.19 10.24
C ILE A 170 -2.12 6.34 9.03
N ALA A 171 -1.94 5.04 9.19
CA ALA A 171 -1.58 4.13 8.10
C ALA A 171 -2.68 4.04 7.03
N THR A 172 -3.95 4.21 7.40
CA THR A 172 -5.07 4.30 6.43
C THR A 172 -4.96 5.58 5.61
N VAL A 173 -4.67 6.70 6.28
CA VAL A 173 -4.48 8.00 5.60
C VAL A 173 -3.26 7.95 4.69
N GLU A 174 -2.15 7.38 5.15
CA GLU A 174 -0.97 7.14 4.33
C GLU A 174 -1.31 6.36 3.07
N HIS A 175 -1.99 5.21 3.20
CA HIS A 175 -2.33 4.37 2.05
C HIS A 175 -3.18 5.11 1.02
N PHE A 176 -4.19 5.88 1.46
CA PHE A 176 -4.98 6.70 0.54
C PHE A 176 -4.12 7.71 -0.23
N TRP A 177 -3.21 8.39 0.48
CA TRP A 177 -2.31 9.34 -0.16
C TRP A 177 -1.30 8.67 -1.07
N ARG A 178 -0.80 7.48 -0.73
CA ARG A 178 0.08 6.67 -1.58
C ARG A 178 -0.61 6.29 -2.88
N GLU A 179 -1.83 5.73 -2.84
CA GLU A 179 -2.60 5.45 -4.06
C GLU A 179 -2.78 6.73 -4.90
N ILE A 180 -3.24 7.84 -4.29
CA ILE A 180 -3.43 9.11 -5.00
C ILE A 180 -2.12 9.66 -5.59
N ILE A 181 -0.97 9.47 -4.93
CA ILE A 181 0.31 9.92 -5.46
C ILE A 181 0.74 9.02 -6.61
N SER A 182 0.72 7.70 -6.42
CA SER A 182 1.19 6.72 -7.39
C SER A 182 0.35 6.71 -8.66
N THR A 183 -0.99 6.75 -8.56
CA THR A 183 -1.90 6.85 -9.71
C THR A 183 -1.55 8.04 -10.58
N PHE A 184 -1.45 9.23 -9.99
CA PHE A 184 -1.23 10.45 -10.78
C PHE A 184 0.21 10.61 -11.25
N THR A 185 1.17 10.02 -10.55
CA THR A 185 2.56 9.90 -11.04
C THR A 185 2.60 9.02 -12.27
N HIS A 186 1.88 7.88 -12.26
CA HIS A 186 1.77 6.98 -13.40
C HIS A 186 1.03 7.61 -14.60
N LEU A 187 -0.01 8.41 -14.36
CA LEU A 187 -0.69 9.15 -15.42
C LEU A 187 0.21 10.20 -16.11
N GLN A 188 1.16 10.79 -15.37
CA GLN A 188 2.13 11.75 -15.92
C GLN A 188 3.23 11.06 -16.71
N ALA A 189 3.82 9.99 -16.16
CA ALA A 189 4.77 9.14 -16.86
C ALA A 189 4.61 7.69 -16.36
N PRO A 190 4.19 6.76 -17.23
CA PRO A 190 4.05 5.36 -16.85
C PRO A 190 5.37 4.76 -16.37
N TYR A 191 5.30 3.99 -15.29
CA TYR A 191 6.41 3.21 -14.76
C TYR A 191 5.89 1.86 -14.25
N GLU A 192 6.79 0.90 -14.07
CA GLU A 192 6.49 -0.43 -13.54
C GLU A 192 7.21 -0.69 -12.22
N VAL A 193 6.59 -1.45 -11.33
CA VAL A 193 7.19 -1.89 -10.07
C VAL A 193 7.49 -3.37 -10.13
N PHE A 194 8.69 -3.75 -9.75
CA PHE A 194 9.13 -5.12 -9.57
C PHE A 194 9.29 -5.41 -8.08
N ALA A 195 8.94 -6.61 -7.64
CA ALA A 195 9.15 -7.05 -6.27
C ALA A 195 9.59 -8.51 -6.26
N CYS A 196 10.27 -8.94 -5.21
CA CYS A 196 10.61 -10.35 -4.99
C CYS A 196 10.06 -10.82 -3.64
N PRO A 197 9.94 -12.13 -3.40
CA PRO A 197 9.52 -12.66 -2.10
C PRO A 197 10.34 -12.10 -0.94
N PHE A 198 9.61 -11.76 0.11
CA PHE A 198 10.13 -11.32 1.40
C PHE A 198 10.29 -12.53 2.34
N GLU A 199 10.78 -12.36 3.57
CA GLU A 199 10.79 -13.45 4.56
C GLU A 199 9.37 -13.95 4.85
N GLY A 200 8.39 -13.03 4.86
CA GLY A 200 6.95 -13.37 4.90
C GLY A 200 6.39 -14.00 3.61
N GLY A 201 7.22 -14.22 2.59
CA GLY A 201 6.84 -14.79 1.29
C GLY A 201 6.40 -13.75 0.26
N GLU A 202 5.90 -14.24 -0.88
CA GLU A 202 5.47 -13.40 -2.01
C GLU A 202 4.29 -12.48 -1.65
N ALA A 203 3.34 -12.96 -0.83
CA ALA A 203 2.18 -12.18 -0.41
C ALA A 203 2.60 -10.91 0.36
N ALA A 204 3.54 -11.03 1.31
CA ALA A 204 4.04 -9.89 2.07
C ALA A 204 4.75 -8.85 1.18
N ALA A 205 5.49 -9.31 0.17
CA ALA A 205 6.12 -8.44 -0.81
C ALA A 205 5.08 -7.69 -1.66
N ILE A 206 4.03 -8.39 -2.12
CA ILE A 206 2.93 -7.79 -2.87
C ILE A 206 2.16 -6.79 -2.00
N GLU A 207 1.85 -7.13 -0.76
CA GLU A 207 1.18 -6.23 0.19
C GLU A 207 2.00 -4.96 0.41
N THR A 208 3.31 -5.09 0.60
CA THR A 208 4.23 -3.95 0.71
C THR A 208 4.18 -3.10 -0.55
N ALA A 209 4.38 -3.69 -1.73
CA ALA A 209 4.37 -2.95 -2.99
C ALA A 209 3.00 -2.27 -3.24
N ARG A 210 1.89 -2.93 -2.95
CA ARG A 210 0.53 -2.37 -3.14
C ARG A 210 0.18 -1.30 -2.12
N PHE A 211 0.66 -1.40 -0.89
CA PHE A 211 0.48 -0.34 0.09
C PHE A 211 1.12 0.98 -0.39
N TYR A 212 2.32 0.89 -0.97
CA TYR A 212 3.13 2.06 -1.36
C TYR A 212 2.87 2.58 -2.77
N PHE A 213 2.63 1.69 -3.74
CA PHE A 213 2.47 2.05 -5.15
C PHE A 213 1.04 1.91 -5.67
N GLY A 214 0.14 1.44 -4.80
CA GLY A 214 -1.27 1.29 -5.13
C GLY A 214 -1.55 0.21 -6.17
N PHE A 215 -2.75 0.26 -6.73
CA PHE A 215 -3.23 -0.71 -7.74
C PHE A 215 -3.17 -0.18 -9.17
N SER A 216 -3.04 1.13 -9.34
CA SER A 216 -2.99 1.77 -10.66
C SER A 216 -1.67 1.50 -11.40
N VAL A 217 -0.59 1.23 -10.67
CA VAL A 217 0.74 0.95 -11.23
C VAL A 217 0.90 -0.56 -11.48
N PRO A 218 1.42 -0.98 -12.66
CA PRO A 218 1.77 -2.37 -12.90
C PRO A 218 2.78 -2.89 -11.87
N LEU A 219 2.48 -4.03 -11.26
CA LEU A 219 3.37 -4.75 -10.34
C LEU A 219 3.72 -6.10 -10.95
N ARG A 220 5.01 -6.39 -11.10
CA ARG A 220 5.50 -7.68 -11.58
C ARG A 220 6.33 -8.36 -10.48
N PRO A 221 5.81 -9.43 -9.84
CA PRO A 221 6.63 -10.25 -8.96
C PRO A 221 7.68 -11.01 -9.77
N LEU A 222 8.90 -11.08 -9.25
CA LEU A 222 10.04 -11.85 -9.76
C LEU A 222 10.51 -12.83 -8.68
N SER A 223 11.29 -13.83 -9.06
CA SER A 223 11.59 -14.96 -8.17
C SER A 223 12.65 -14.62 -7.11
N SER A 224 13.46 -13.59 -7.34
CA SER A 224 14.59 -13.26 -6.45
C SER A 224 14.97 -11.78 -6.48
N ALA A 225 15.68 -11.34 -5.43
CA ALA A 225 16.23 -9.98 -5.35
C ALA A 225 17.21 -9.68 -6.49
N GLN A 226 17.97 -10.69 -6.94
CA GLN A 226 18.91 -10.58 -8.06
C GLN A 226 18.20 -10.32 -9.39
N GLU A 227 17.06 -10.98 -9.63
CA GLU A 227 16.23 -10.72 -10.82
C GLU A 227 15.66 -9.30 -10.80
N VAL A 228 15.20 -8.83 -9.64
CA VAL A 228 14.76 -7.43 -9.48
C VAL A 228 15.91 -6.47 -9.77
N VAL A 229 17.09 -6.66 -9.15
CA VAL A 229 18.26 -5.80 -9.41
C VAL A 229 18.63 -5.80 -10.90
N ALA A 230 18.67 -6.96 -11.56
CA ALA A 230 18.95 -7.06 -12.98
C ALA A 230 17.92 -6.28 -13.83
N ALA A 231 16.63 -6.42 -13.52
CA ALA A 231 15.57 -5.70 -14.21
C ALA A 231 15.67 -4.17 -14.04
N ILE A 232 16.15 -3.69 -12.90
CA ILE A 232 16.37 -2.25 -12.66
C ILE A 232 17.64 -1.74 -13.34
N GLU A 233 18.71 -2.54 -13.38
CA GLU A 233 19.95 -2.19 -14.07
C GLU A 233 19.81 -2.07 -15.60
N GLU A 234 18.78 -2.69 -16.20
CA GLU A 234 18.41 -2.45 -17.61
C GLU A 234 17.93 -1.01 -17.88
N GLY A 235 17.60 -0.24 -16.85
CA GLY A 235 17.16 1.14 -16.95
C GLY A 235 15.67 1.29 -17.29
N GLY A 236 15.31 2.47 -17.81
CA GLY A 236 13.92 2.86 -18.10
C GLY A 236 13.13 3.29 -16.86
N ASP A 237 11.80 3.35 -16.99
CA ASP A 237 10.90 3.78 -15.92
C ASP A 237 10.47 2.61 -15.04
N ARG A 238 11.41 2.12 -14.23
CA ARG A 238 11.24 0.93 -13.39
C ARG A 238 11.60 1.22 -11.95
N LEU A 239 10.88 0.62 -11.00
CA LEU A 239 11.19 0.64 -9.58
C LEU A 239 11.27 -0.80 -9.07
N GLY A 240 12.21 -1.08 -8.17
CA GLY A 240 12.36 -2.39 -7.53
C GLY A 240 12.13 -2.29 -6.04
N VAL A 241 11.23 -3.11 -5.48
CA VAL A 241 11.00 -3.25 -4.03
C VAL A 241 11.79 -4.47 -3.55
N LEU A 242 12.75 -4.24 -2.66
CA LEU A 242 13.67 -5.25 -2.17
C LEU A 242 13.61 -5.35 -0.64
N PRO A 243 13.55 -6.57 -0.08
CA PRO A 243 13.64 -6.74 1.36
C PRO A 243 15.05 -6.41 1.86
N LEU A 244 15.15 -6.03 3.13
CA LEU A 244 16.43 -5.89 3.82
C LEU A 244 16.92 -7.22 4.43
N GLY A 245 16.04 -8.22 4.57
CA GLY A 245 16.40 -9.58 4.96
C GLY A 245 16.91 -10.45 3.81
N GLY A 246 17.43 -11.63 4.14
CA GLY A 246 17.84 -12.65 3.17
C GLY A 246 19.31 -13.06 3.23
N LEU A 247 19.67 -14.07 2.41
CA LEU A 247 20.97 -14.74 2.44
C LEU A 247 22.00 -14.19 1.44
N TYR A 248 21.60 -13.26 0.56
CA TYR A 248 22.45 -12.77 -0.52
C TYR A 248 22.54 -11.24 -0.51
N PRO A 249 23.75 -10.67 -0.69
CA PRO A 249 23.94 -9.22 -0.69
C PRO A 249 23.57 -8.62 -2.05
N TRP A 250 22.28 -8.54 -2.34
CA TRP A 250 21.76 -8.05 -3.64
C TRP A 250 22.31 -6.66 -4.01
N TRP A 251 22.66 -5.83 -3.02
CA TRP A 251 23.22 -4.50 -3.23
C TRP A 251 24.61 -4.50 -3.88
N GLN A 252 25.33 -5.63 -3.90
CA GLN A 252 26.54 -5.78 -4.71
C GLN A 252 26.26 -5.71 -6.22
N GLY A 253 25.03 -6.01 -6.62
CA GLY A 253 24.60 -5.95 -8.03
C GLY A 253 24.31 -4.53 -8.54
N LEU A 254 24.22 -3.53 -7.66
CA LEU A 254 23.96 -2.14 -8.05
C LEU A 254 25.19 -1.53 -8.73
N ARG A 255 25.02 -1.05 -9.96
CA ARG A 255 26.05 -0.38 -10.76
C ARG A 255 25.59 1.01 -11.16
N ASN A 256 24.39 1.11 -11.74
CA ASN A 256 23.79 2.37 -12.15
C ASN A 256 22.55 2.70 -11.32
N ALA A 257 21.85 1.68 -10.84
CA ALA A 257 20.70 1.86 -9.98
C ALA A 257 21.12 2.32 -8.58
N SER A 258 20.19 2.96 -7.88
CA SER A 258 20.40 3.47 -6.53
C SER A 258 19.20 3.17 -5.66
N ILE A 259 19.45 2.97 -4.37
CA ILE A 259 18.41 3.04 -3.34
C ILE A 259 17.89 4.47 -3.29
N VAL A 260 16.57 4.61 -3.30
CA VAL A 260 15.89 5.92 -3.39
C VAL A 260 14.82 6.13 -2.32
N CYS A 261 14.34 5.07 -1.67
CA CYS A 261 13.32 5.14 -0.63
C CYS A 261 13.48 3.98 0.37
N ALA A 262 13.12 4.22 1.63
CA ALA A 262 12.98 3.19 2.66
C ALA A 262 11.50 3.02 3.00
N LEU A 263 11.10 1.77 3.25
CA LEU A 263 9.75 1.34 3.57
C LEU A 263 9.74 0.58 4.91
N PRO A 264 8.77 0.80 5.81
CA PRO A 264 7.75 1.83 5.69
C PRO A 264 8.30 3.25 5.89
N PHE A 265 7.66 4.26 5.29
CA PHE A 265 8.08 5.66 5.51
C PHE A 265 7.50 6.22 6.81
N ILE A 266 6.30 5.78 7.20
CA ILE A 266 5.72 6.08 8.51
C ILE A 266 5.77 4.80 9.33
N GLU A 267 6.61 4.80 10.36
CA GLU A 267 6.77 3.70 11.29
C GLU A 267 5.72 3.85 12.40
N ALA A 268 4.68 3.01 12.35
CA ALA A 268 3.62 2.96 13.35
C ALA A 268 3.48 1.54 13.92
N PRO A 269 3.16 1.36 15.22
CA PRO A 269 3.04 0.03 15.84
C PRO A 269 2.07 -0.92 15.12
N ASP A 270 0.98 -0.37 14.59
CA ASP A 270 -0.07 -1.12 13.88
C ASP A 270 0.01 -0.95 12.36
N HIS A 271 1.18 -0.58 11.82
CA HIS A 271 1.36 -0.43 10.38
C HIS A 271 1.15 -1.78 9.67
N PRO A 272 0.34 -1.84 8.59
CA PRO A 272 0.01 -3.11 7.92
C PRO A 272 1.22 -3.73 7.20
N VAL A 273 2.11 -2.89 6.66
CA VAL A 273 3.42 -3.32 6.16
C VAL A 273 4.39 -3.40 7.33
N ARG A 274 4.87 -4.60 7.64
CA ARG A 274 5.72 -4.86 8.81
C ARG A 274 7.17 -5.12 8.47
N GLU A 275 7.44 -5.66 7.28
CA GLU A 275 8.78 -6.05 6.89
C GLU A 275 9.49 -4.85 6.23
N PRO A 276 10.63 -4.40 6.78
CA PRO A 276 11.38 -3.30 6.21
C PRO A 276 11.92 -3.64 4.81
N ALA A 277 11.78 -2.69 3.91
CA ALA A 277 12.20 -2.82 2.53
C ALA A 277 12.80 -1.51 2.03
N VAL A 278 13.43 -1.58 0.86
CA VAL A 278 13.91 -0.40 0.15
C VAL A 278 13.41 -0.43 -1.28
N VAL A 279 13.30 0.77 -1.86
CA VAL A 279 13.02 0.95 -3.28
C VAL A 279 14.33 1.31 -3.98
N ILE A 280 14.65 0.60 -5.04
CA ILE A 280 15.72 0.94 -5.97
C ILE A 280 15.15 1.46 -7.28
N ALA A 281 15.89 2.34 -7.95
CA ALA A 281 15.53 2.90 -9.25
C ALA A 281 16.78 3.12 -10.11
N PRO A 282 16.66 3.17 -11.44
CA PRO A 282 17.69 3.72 -12.31
C PRO A 282 17.97 5.19 -11.97
N PRO A 283 19.03 5.80 -12.52
CA PRO A 283 19.35 7.21 -12.27
C PRO A 283 18.14 8.13 -12.48
N LEU A 284 17.72 8.81 -11.40
CA LEU A 284 16.59 9.73 -11.42
C LEU A 284 16.99 11.10 -11.98
N ALA A 285 16.09 11.75 -12.71
CA ALA A 285 16.34 13.07 -13.30
C ALA A 285 16.44 14.21 -12.27
N ASP A 286 15.92 13.99 -11.06
CA ASP A 286 15.93 14.93 -9.94
C ASP A 286 16.32 14.17 -8.66
N PRO A 287 17.62 13.83 -8.51
CA PRO A 287 18.11 13.16 -7.32
C PRO A 287 18.16 14.20 -6.19
N ALA A 288 17.02 14.42 -5.54
CA ALA A 288 17.02 15.17 -4.29
C ALA A 288 18.06 14.54 -3.36
N ALA A 289 18.94 15.35 -2.78
CA ALA A 289 19.94 14.86 -1.84
C ALA A 289 19.21 14.20 -0.66
N ALA A 290 19.34 12.88 -0.58
CA ALA A 290 18.78 12.12 0.51
C ALA A 290 19.58 12.43 1.79
N PRO A 291 18.91 12.79 2.90
CA PRO A 291 19.59 13.09 4.17
C PRO A 291 20.29 11.85 4.75
N ILE A 292 19.84 10.64 4.40
CA ILE A 292 20.49 9.39 4.75
C ILE A 292 21.13 8.83 3.48
N SER A 293 22.44 8.65 3.50
CA SER A 293 23.18 7.98 2.43
C SER A 293 23.34 6.49 2.74
N CYS A 294 23.21 5.66 1.70
CA CYS A 294 23.41 4.22 1.76
C CYS A 294 24.76 3.83 1.13
N TRP A 295 25.48 2.95 1.80
CA TRP A 295 26.81 2.48 1.45
C TRP A 295 26.84 0.96 1.44
N ARG A 296 27.38 0.39 0.36
CA ARG A 296 27.84 -0.99 0.32
C ARG A 296 29.21 -1.05 0.96
N VAL A 297 29.41 -2.03 1.83
CA VAL A 297 30.68 -2.30 2.51
C VAL A 297 31.01 -3.78 2.31
N ASP A 298 31.96 -4.05 1.43
CA ASP A 298 32.45 -5.40 1.13
C ASP A 298 33.80 -5.65 1.80
N GLY A 299 34.09 -6.91 2.10
CA GLY A 299 35.39 -7.38 2.60
C GLY A 299 35.43 -7.67 4.10
N LEU A 300 34.31 -7.48 4.81
CA LEU A 300 34.21 -7.70 6.24
C LEU A 300 34.53 -9.15 6.59
N THR A 301 35.32 -9.38 7.64
CA THR A 301 35.64 -10.72 8.16
C THR A 301 34.60 -11.24 9.16
N GLN A 302 33.69 -10.38 9.59
CA GLN A 302 32.61 -10.67 10.52
C GLN A 302 31.39 -9.81 10.19
N MET A 303 30.23 -10.14 10.77
CA MET A 303 29.03 -9.32 10.64
C MET A 303 29.27 -7.91 11.20
N ALA A 304 28.79 -6.90 10.47
CA ALA A 304 28.91 -5.51 10.88
C ALA A 304 28.01 -5.24 12.10
N THR A 305 28.50 -4.36 12.98
CA THR A 305 27.73 -3.84 14.12
C THR A 305 27.47 -2.36 13.89
N GLY A 306 26.23 -1.92 14.12
CA GLY A 306 25.88 -0.50 14.05
C GLY A 306 26.45 0.30 15.22
N SER A 307 26.35 1.62 15.12
CA SER A 307 26.77 2.59 16.12
C SER A 307 25.82 3.80 16.12
N ASP A 308 26.16 4.83 16.89
CA ASP A 308 25.44 6.12 16.84
C ASP A 308 25.64 6.85 15.50
N ARG A 309 26.68 6.49 14.73
CA ARG A 309 27.05 7.13 13.45
C ARG A 309 26.55 6.36 12.23
N ILE A 310 26.47 5.03 12.35
CA ILE A 310 26.08 4.13 11.26
C ILE A 310 24.99 3.15 11.66
N ARG A 311 24.02 2.94 10.78
CA ARG A 311 22.99 1.92 10.91
C ARG A 311 23.22 0.82 9.88
N VAL A 312 23.45 -0.42 10.33
CA VAL A 312 23.50 -1.58 9.43
C VAL A 312 22.06 -1.94 9.04
N LEU A 313 21.71 -1.73 7.78
CA LEU A 313 20.37 -2.02 7.25
C LEU A 313 20.20 -3.51 6.91
N ALA A 314 21.24 -4.09 6.32
CA ALA A 314 21.25 -5.48 5.88
C ALA A 314 22.69 -5.98 5.83
N GLN A 315 22.87 -7.29 5.92
CA GLN A 315 24.17 -7.93 5.76
C GLN A 315 24.00 -9.37 5.34
N ALA A 316 24.94 -9.87 4.53
CA ALA A 316 24.91 -11.23 4.04
C ALA A 316 26.33 -11.76 3.80
N PRO A 317 26.54 -13.08 3.94
CA PRO A 317 27.80 -13.69 3.56
C PRO A 317 28.03 -13.55 2.05
N TYR A 318 29.29 -13.42 1.64
CA TYR A 318 29.70 -13.50 0.24
C TYR A 318 31.12 -14.04 0.14
N GLY A 319 31.40 -14.83 -0.89
CA GLY A 319 32.71 -15.49 -1.02
C GLY A 319 33.03 -16.43 0.15
N THR A 320 34.33 -16.61 0.42
CA THR A 320 34.82 -17.48 1.52
C THR A 320 35.13 -16.64 2.74
N ASP A 321 34.40 -16.87 3.84
CA ASP A 321 34.58 -16.21 5.14
C ASP A 321 34.56 -14.67 5.07
N ARG A 322 33.74 -14.11 4.17
CA ARG A 322 33.53 -12.67 4.05
C ARG A 322 32.05 -12.31 4.12
N PHE A 323 31.80 -11.07 4.52
CA PHE A 323 30.48 -10.48 4.63
C PHE A 323 30.42 -9.16 3.91
N SER A 324 29.26 -8.89 3.33
CA SER A 324 28.90 -7.60 2.78
C SER A 324 27.82 -7.00 3.67
N ALA A 325 27.90 -5.70 3.90
CA ALA A 325 26.90 -4.95 4.64
C ALA A 325 26.35 -3.79 3.79
N LEU A 326 25.06 -3.54 3.95
CA LEU A 326 24.40 -2.32 3.51
C LEU A 326 24.24 -1.41 4.73
N VAL A 327 24.87 -0.25 4.69
CA VAL A 327 24.98 0.69 5.80
C VAL A 327 24.30 2.00 5.44
N ALA A 328 23.53 2.57 6.37
CA ALA A 328 22.94 3.89 6.28
C ALA A 328 23.59 4.85 7.28
N THR A 329 23.85 6.09 6.85
CA THR A 329 24.36 7.16 7.73
C THR A 329 23.90 8.53 7.24
N THR A 330 23.76 9.48 8.16
CA THR A 330 23.57 10.92 7.86
C THR A 330 24.89 11.66 7.65
N GLU A 331 26.01 11.01 7.97
CA GLU A 331 27.36 11.52 7.74
C GLU A 331 27.88 11.10 6.35
N ASP A 332 29.18 11.28 6.14
CA ASP A 332 29.87 10.88 4.91
C ASP A 332 30.58 9.52 5.05
N ARG A 333 31.39 9.19 4.04
CA ARG A 333 32.17 7.95 3.98
C ARG A 333 33.07 7.74 5.20
N SER A 334 33.56 8.81 5.83
CA SER A 334 34.49 8.73 6.96
C SER A 334 33.85 8.11 8.21
N ALA A 335 32.53 8.22 8.38
CA ALA A 335 31.81 7.54 9.45
C ALA A 335 31.82 6.02 9.25
N VAL A 336 31.62 5.56 8.01
CA VAL A 336 31.66 4.14 7.67
C VAL A 336 33.07 3.57 7.86
N GLU A 337 34.09 4.29 7.38
CA GLU A 337 35.49 3.89 7.53
C GLU A 337 35.97 3.90 8.98
N GLY A 338 35.54 4.89 9.77
CA GLY A 338 35.88 4.99 11.19
C GLY A 338 35.34 3.83 12.02
N ASP A 339 34.16 3.32 11.68
CA ASP A 339 33.47 2.32 12.47
C ASP A 339 33.72 0.87 11.98
N LEU A 340 33.87 0.67 10.67
CA LEU A 340 34.04 -0.66 10.08
C LEU A 340 35.46 -0.94 9.59
N GLY A 341 36.30 0.09 9.43
CA GLY A 341 37.67 0.00 8.95
C GLY A 341 37.87 0.58 7.55
N THR A 342 39.12 0.92 7.24
CA THR A 342 39.52 1.60 5.99
C THR A 342 39.89 0.64 4.85
N ASP A 343 40.27 -0.59 5.16
CA ASP A 343 40.76 -1.59 4.19
C ASP A 343 39.62 -2.38 3.53
N LEU A 344 38.46 -1.73 3.34
CA LEU A 344 37.22 -2.32 2.84
C LEU A 344 36.84 -1.71 1.48
N ASP A 345 36.12 -2.47 0.65
CA ASP A 345 35.53 -1.92 -0.58
C ASP A 345 34.21 -1.23 -0.23
N ILE A 346 34.27 0.10 -0.10
CA ILE A 346 33.15 0.96 0.29
C ILE A 346 32.69 1.78 -0.92
N ALA A 347 31.42 1.61 -1.29
CA ALA A 347 30.79 2.29 -2.41
C ALA A 347 29.42 2.87 -2.02
N ARG A 348 29.11 4.09 -2.46
CA ARG A 348 27.78 4.68 -2.25
C ARG A 348 26.78 4.00 -3.20
N VAL A 349 25.67 3.53 -2.66
CA VAL A 349 24.62 2.79 -3.40
C VAL A 349 23.25 3.47 -3.34
N GLY A 350 23.20 4.73 -2.90
CA GLY A 350 22.00 5.56 -2.94
C GLY A 350 21.75 6.27 -1.62
N GLY A 351 20.47 6.49 -1.30
CA GLY A 351 20.03 7.12 -0.08
C GLY A 351 18.52 7.31 -0.05
N PHE A 352 17.96 7.60 1.12
CA PHE A 352 16.54 7.87 1.29
C PHE A 352 16.27 8.98 2.30
N ALA A 353 15.03 9.48 2.30
CA ALA A 353 14.55 10.37 3.35
C ALA A 353 14.32 9.58 4.64
N GLU A 354 14.66 10.18 5.78
CA GLU A 354 14.47 9.58 7.09
C GLU A 354 12.98 9.21 7.33
N PRO A 355 12.68 7.94 7.69
CA PRO A 355 11.35 7.52 8.11
C PRO A 355 10.84 8.30 9.31
N LEU A 356 9.52 8.35 9.48
CA LEU A 356 8.84 9.07 10.55
C LEU A 356 8.29 8.10 11.58
N GLU A 357 8.71 8.26 12.83
CA GLU A 357 8.09 7.53 13.95
C GLU A 357 6.70 8.11 14.29
N TRP A 358 5.72 7.23 14.50
CA TRP A 358 4.37 7.57 14.93
C TRP A 358 3.98 6.84 16.22
N PRO A 359 3.38 7.51 17.24
CA PRO A 359 2.90 8.90 17.23
C PRO A 359 4.03 9.92 17.18
N TYR A 360 3.89 10.90 16.29
CA TYR A 360 4.90 11.94 16.09
C TYR A 360 5.05 12.75 17.39
N ARG A 361 6.18 12.58 18.07
CA ARG A 361 6.53 13.40 19.23
C ARG A 361 7.17 14.69 18.71
N ASP A 362 6.40 15.78 18.71
CA ASP A 362 6.96 17.10 18.43
C ASP A 362 7.94 17.47 19.55
N THR A 363 9.24 17.34 19.28
CA THR A 363 10.31 17.68 20.24
C THR A 363 10.43 19.19 20.51
N ARG A 364 9.59 20.03 19.90
CA ARG A 364 9.57 21.49 20.10
C ARG A 364 8.48 22.00 21.07
N GLN A 365 7.77 21.11 21.77
CA GLN A 365 6.80 21.47 22.80
C GLN A 365 7.25 21.06 24.22
N GLY A 366 8.56 21.14 24.48
CA GLY A 366 9.16 20.97 25.81
C GLY A 366 9.49 22.31 26.45
#